data_AF-A0A224Z0H3-F1
#
_entry.id   AF-A0A224Z0H3-F1
#
_cell.length_a   1.000
_cell.length_b   1.000
_cell.length_c   1.000
_cell.angle_alpha   90.00
_cell.angle_beta   90.00
_cell.angle_gamma   90.00
#
_symmetry.space_group_name_H-M   'P 1'
#
loop_
_entity.id
_entity.type
_entity.pdbx_description
1 polymer ?
#
loop_
_entity_poly.entity_id
_entity_poly.type
_entity_poly.pdbx_seq_one_letter_code
_entity_poly.pdbx_strand_id
1 'polypeptide(L)'
;MSSLYPTLEDMKVDHMIQQNQVAVPQPAGSGGFLSNMVAPISGSSVGLKRAHVSHGIREVILCKDKKGKVGLRVQAINQGIFVVLVQANSPAAMAGLRFGDQLLTINEEVLAGYSVDKVHTLIVKANPDRIVMAVRDRPFERTVTMHKSSTGHVGFAFRDGRIISLVKDSSATRNGLLVDHQLLEVNGQNVVGIKDPEITKIIEAAGDVITVTVIPSFVYDHMIKHTSGGMLKKLMDHSIPDI
;
A
#
# COMPACT_ATOMS: atom_id res chain seq x y z
N MET A 1 20.94 -38.74 -29.15
CA MET A 1 19.68 -38.34 -28.49
C MET A 1 20.03 -37.25 -27.48
N SER A 2 19.68 -36.00 -27.76
CA SER A 2 19.93 -34.86 -26.85
C SER A 2 18.93 -34.91 -25.70
N SER A 3 19.41 -34.98 -24.45
CA SER A 3 18.54 -34.97 -23.28
C SER A 3 17.93 -33.59 -23.07
N LEU A 4 16.62 -33.54 -22.84
CA LEU A 4 15.82 -32.33 -22.68
C LEU A 4 15.92 -31.68 -21.29
N TYR A 5 16.88 -32.09 -20.45
CA TYR A 5 17.03 -31.60 -19.08
C TYR A 5 18.50 -31.38 -18.70
N PRO A 6 18.83 -30.26 -18.03
CA PRO A 6 20.19 -29.97 -17.59
C PRO A 6 20.64 -30.91 -16.47
N THR A 7 21.95 -31.14 -16.39
CA THR A 7 22.60 -32.05 -15.45
C THR A 7 23.07 -31.32 -14.19
N LEU A 8 23.39 -32.06 -13.13
CA LEU A 8 23.86 -31.50 -11.84
C LEU A 8 25.15 -30.68 -11.95
N GLU A 9 25.92 -30.86 -13.02
CA GLU A 9 27.12 -30.07 -13.31
C GLU A 9 26.77 -28.66 -13.85
N ASP A 10 25.58 -28.50 -14.45
CA ASP A 10 25.04 -27.21 -14.90
C ASP A 10 24.44 -26.37 -13.74
N MET A 11 24.29 -26.96 -12.55
CA MET A 11 23.67 -26.32 -11.37
C MET A 11 24.68 -25.74 -10.36
N LYS A 12 25.96 -25.64 -10.71
CA LYS A 12 26.93 -24.95 -9.84
C LYS A 12 26.76 -23.44 -9.99
N VAL A 13 26.03 -22.86 -9.04
CA VAL A 13 25.87 -21.41 -8.88
C VAL A 13 27.17 -20.86 -8.29
N ASP A 14 28.03 -20.29 -9.12
CA ASP A 14 29.14 -19.47 -8.65
C ASP A 14 28.57 -18.27 -7.89
N HIS A 15 28.99 -18.14 -6.63
CA HIS A 15 28.67 -17.05 -5.74
C HIS A 15 29.23 -15.73 -6.31
N MET A 16 28.39 -14.97 -6.99
CA MET A 16 28.51 -13.51 -7.07
C MET A 16 27.25 -12.90 -6.49
N ILE A 17 27.31 -12.58 -5.19
CA ILE A 17 26.39 -11.63 -4.58
C ILE A 17 26.76 -10.26 -5.16
N GLN A 18 26.16 -9.91 -6.29
CA GLN A 18 26.05 -8.52 -6.68
C GLN A 18 24.71 -8.03 -6.13
N GLN A 19 24.79 -7.14 -5.14
CA GLN A 19 23.65 -6.41 -4.63
C GLN A 19 22.89 -5.80 -5.82
N ASN A 20 21.71 -6.33 -6.14
CA ASN A 20 20.72 -5.60 -6.94
C ASN A 20 20.11 -4.52 -6.04
N GLN A 21 20.94 -3.52 -5.69
CA GLN A 21 20.40 -2.17 -5.60
C GLN A 21 20.02 -1.80 -7.03
N VAL A 22 18.76 -1.49 -7.26
CA VAL A 22 18.33 -0.80 -8.47
C VAL A 22 18.91 0.61 -8.36
N ALA A 23 20.20 0.76 -8.63
CA ALA A 23 20.86 2.04 -8.71
C ALA A 23 20.32 2.70 -9.98
N VAL A 24 19.47 3.71 -9.78
CA VAL A 24 19.17 4.68 -10.82
C VAL A 24 20.52 5.26 -11.26
N PRO A 25 20.92 5.17 -12.54
CA PRO A 25 22.15 5.79 -12.98
C PRO A 25 22.00 7.30 -12.77
N GLN A 26 22.74 7.87 -11.82
CA GLN A 26 23.00 9.31 -11.83
C GLN A 26 24.08 9.56 -12.87
N PRO A 27 23.82 10.33 -13.94
CA PRO A 27 24.88 10.72 -14.84
C PRO A 27 25.78 11.71 -14.10
N ALA A 28 26.98 11.24 -13.74
CA ALA A 28 28.10 12.13 -13.43
C ALA A 28 28.38 12.94 -14.70
N GLY A 29 28.32 14.26 -14.57
CA GLY A 29 28.53 15.18 -15.68
C GLY A 29 29.90 14.98 -16.32
N SER A 30 29.90 14.68 -17.62
CA SER A 30 30.96 15.08 -18.55
C SER A 30 30.33 15.16 -19.94
N GLY A 31 30.61 16.26 -20.63
CA GLY A 31 29.78 16.78 -21.72
C GLY A 31 29.68 15.90 -22.97
N GLY A 32 28.56 16.08 -23.68
CA GLY A 32 28.33 15.51 -25.01
C GLY A 32 26.90 14.99 -25.19
N PHE A 33 26.10 15.69 -25.99
CA PHE A 33 24.93 15.18 -26.75
C PHE A 33 23.74 14.51 -26.02
N LEU A 34 23.68 14.42 -24.68
CA LEU A 34 22.57 13.81 -23.94
C LEU A 34 21.67 14.81 -23.17
N SER A 35 21.74 16.10 -23.49
CA SER A 35 21.07 17.19 -22.75
C SER A 35 19.53 17.18 -22.75
N ASN A 36 18.89 16.26 -23.48
CA ASN A 36 17.42 16.21 -23.64
C ASN A 36 16.75 14.97 -23.06
N MET A 37 17.46 14.13 -22.29
CA MET A 37 16.82 13.03 -21.57
C MET A 37 16.12 13.57 -20.31
N VAL A 38 14.86 13.97 -20.47
CA VAL A 38 13.97 14.27 -19.34
C VAL A 38 13.69 12.96 -18.61
N ALA A 39 14.07 12.86 -17.33
CA ALA A 39 13.70 11.73 -16.48
C ALA A 39 12.18 11.49 -16.54
N PRO A 40 11.67 10.26 -16.29
CA PRO A 40 10.23 10.05 -16.21
C PRO A 40 9.63 11.10 -15.29
N ILE A 41 8.71 11.90 -15.82
CA ILE A 41 8.07 13.06 -15.17
C ILE A 41 7.45 12.75 -13.79
N SER A 42 7.32 11.48 -13.45
CA SER A 42 6.80 10.95 -12.19
C SER A 42 7.88 10.62 -11.12
N GLY A 43 9.15 10.46 -11.48
CA GLY A 43 10.21 9.94 -10.58
C GLY A 43 10.51 10.82 -9.37
N SER A 44 10.24 12.13 -9.46
CA SER A 44 10.34 13.09 -8.35
C SER A 44 9.00 13.40 -7.69
N SER A 45 7.90 12.80 -8.13
CA SER A 45 6.57 13.16 -7.65
C SER A 45 6.39 12.78 -6.18
N VAL A 46 5.94 13.76 -5.40
CA VAL A 46 5.64 13.66 -3.96
C VAL A 46 4.62 12.53 -3.71
N GLY A 47 3.60 12.43 -4.58
CA GLY A 47 2.59 11.38 -4.51
C GLY A 47 3.15 9.97 -4.70
N LEU A 48 4.11 9.78 -5.61
CA LEU A 48 4.76 8.48 -5.81
C LEU A 48 5.60 8.07 -4.59
N LYS A 49 6.33 9.02 -3.98
CA LYS A 49 7.10 8.74 -2.76
C LYS A 49 6.19 8.34 -1.60
N ARG A 50 5.05 9.02 -1.41
CA ARG A 50 4.08 8.70 -0.33
C ARG A 50 3.32 7.40 -0.54
N ALA A 51 3.00 7.08 -1.79
CA ALA A 51 2.23 5.90 -2.19
C ALA A 51 3.11 4.69 -2.52
N HIS A 52 4.42 4.76 -2.26
CA HIS A 52 5.33 3.65 -2.46
C HIS A 52 4.93 2.48 -1.54
N VAL A 53 4.67 1.32 -2.13
CA VAL A 53 4.39 0.07 -1.41
C VAL A 53 5.62 -0.82 -1.54
N SER A 54 6.27 -1.11 -0.41
CA SER A 54 7.53 -1.87 -0.42
C SER A 54 7.32 -3.39 -0.46
N HIS A 55 6.17 -3.88 0.01
CA HIS A 55 5.90 -5.31 0.29
C HIS A 55 6.89 -5.99 1.24
N GLY A 56 7.83 -5.23 1.80
CA GLY A 56 8.86 -5.68 2.70
C GLY A 56 8.33 -5.90 4.11
N ILE A 57 9.15 -6.54 4.93
CA ILE A 57 8.88 -6.75 6.35
C ILE A 57 9.59 -5.65 7.14
N ARG A 58 8.85 -4.98 8.03
CA ARG A 58 9.37 -3.96 8.94
C ARG A 58 8.94 -4.27 10.37
N GLU A 59 9.80 -3.93 11.33
CA GLU A 59 9.43 -3.94 12.73
C GLU A 59 8.75 -2.61 13.10
N VAL A 60 7.68 -2.70 13.88
CA VAL A 60 6.92 -1.56 14.38
C VAL A 60 6.79 -1.71 15.89
N ILE A 61 7.13 -0.65 16.63
CA ILE A 61 6.99 -0.61 18.09
C ILE A 61 5.86 0.35 18.44
N LEU A 62 4.89 -0.12 19.22
CA LEU A 62 3.74 0.65 19.65
C LEU A 62 3.67 0.73 21.18
N CYS A 63 3.11 1.82 21.68
CA CYS A 63 2.70 1.98 23.08
C CYS A 63 1.17 2.14 23.12
N LYS A 64 0.52 1.72 24.19
CA LYS A 64 -0.91 1.96 24.40
C LYS A 64 -1.16 3.42 24.76
N ASP A 65 -2.30 3.95 24.34
CA ASP A 65 -2.77 5.26 24.76
C ASP A 65 -3.22 5.26 26.23
N LYS A 66 -3.65 6.44 26.73
CA LYS A 66 -4.19 6.61 28.10
C LYS A 66 -5.42 5.73 28.39
N LYS A 67 -6.08 5.18 27.37
CA LYS A 67 -7.25 4.29 27.48
C LYS A 67 -6.85 2.81 27.34
N GLY A 68 -5.56 2.49 27.28
CA GLY A 68 -5.07 1.13 27.10
C GLY A 68 -5.30 0.58 25.68
N LYS A 69 -5.45 1.43 24.67
CA LYS A 69 -5.73 1.05 23.28
C LYS A 69 -4.61 1.49 22.34
N VAL A 70 -4.44 0.75 21.25
CA VAL A 70 -3.51 1.11 20.17
C VAL A 70 -4.20 1.76 18.97
N GLY A 71 -5.55 1.68 18.88
CA GLY A 71 -6.32 2.22 17.76
C GLY A 71 -6.28 1.36 16.49
N LEU A 72 -6.18 0.03 16.64
CA LEU A 72 -6.06 -0.91 15.54
C LEU A 72 -7.25 -1.88 15.49
N ARG A 73 -7.77 -2.15 14.29
CA ARG A 73 -8.67 -3.28 14.03
C ARG A 73 -8.07 -4.18 12.97
N VAL A 74 -8.22 -5.49 13.17
CA VAL A 74 -7.68 -6.52 12.28
C VAL A 74 -8.77 -7.44 11.76
N GLN A 75 -8.47 -8.14 10.67
CA GLN A 75 -9.31 -9.18 10.09
C GLN A 75 -8.44 -10.37 9.70
N ALA A 76 -8.93 -11.58 9.97
CA ALA A 76 -8.29 -12.81 9.53
C ALA A 76 -8.72 -13.14 8.10
N ILE A 77 -7.75 -13.40 7.21
CA ILE A 77 -7.95 -13.76 5.79
C ILE A 77 -6.91 -14.83 5.43
N ASN A 78 -7.36 -15.98 4.92
CA ASN A 78 -6.48 -17.08 4.49
C ASN A 78 -5.38 -17.41 5.52
N GLN A 79 -5.75 -17.53 6.80
CA GLN A 79 -4.85 -17.76 7.94
C GLN A 79 -3.84 -16.63 8.25
N GLY A 80 -3.87 -15.51 7.52
CA GLY A 80 -3.13 -14.29 7.84
C GLY A 80 -3.97 -13.28 8.62
N ILE A 81 -3.30 -12.36 9.32
CA ILE A 81 -3.92 -11.25 10.05
C ILE A 81 -3.61 -9.94 9.33
N PHE A 82 -4.64 -9.19 8.97
CA PHE A 82 -4.52 -7.95 8.21
C PHE A 82 -5.14 -6.79 8.95
N VAL A 83 -4.54 -5.61 8.83
CA VAL A 83 -5.05 -4.36 9.37
C VAL A 83 -6.18 -3.85 8.47
N VAL A 84 -7.33 -3.55 9.08
CA VAL A 84 -8.54 -3.10 8.37
C VAL A 84 -9.06 -1.74 8.85
N LEU A 85 -8.58 -1.27 9.99
CA LEU A 85 -8.84 0.08 10.48
C LEU A 85 -7.65 0.53 11.31
N VAL A 86 -7.12 1.70 10.97
CA VAL A 86 -6.18 2.43 11.80
C VAL A 86 -6.87 3.71 12.22
N GLN A 87 -7.01 3.91 13.53
CA GLN A 87 -7.69 5.08 14.05
C GLN A 87 -6.81 6.32 13.91
N ALA A 88 -7.36 7.43 13.41
CA ALA A 88 -6.66 8.72 13.37
C ALA A 88 -6.15 9.12 14.76
N ASN A 89 -4.94 9.70 14.83
CA ASN A 89 -4.28 10.14 16.07
C ASN A 89 -4.10 9.02 17.12
N SER A 90 -3.97 7.77 16.68
CA SER A 90 -3.71 6.63 17.56
C SER A 90 -2.24 6.19 17.52
N PRO A 91 -1.79 5.39 18.52
CA PRO A 91 -0.47 4.78 18.45
C PRO A 91 -0.22 4.00 17.17
N ALA A 92 -1.22 3.30 16.64
CA ALA A 92 -1.11 2.60 15.35
C ALA A 92 -0.84 3.56 14.18
N ALA A 93 -1.53 4.70 14.12
CA ALA A 93 -1.30 5.71 13.09
C ALA A 93 0.11 6.31 13.20
N MET A 94 0.53 6.68 14.42
CA MET A 94 1.88 7.24 14.67
C MET A 94 3.00 6.25 14.34
N ALA A 95 2.74 4.96 14.51
CA ALA A 95 3.67 3.90 14.17
C ALA A 95 3.69 3.55 12.67
N GLY A 96 2.90 4.28 11.85
CA GLY A 96 2.87 4.12 10.40
C GLY A 96 2.17 2.84 9.93
N LEU A 97 1.29 2.26 10.75
CA LEU A 97 0.41 1.18 10.28
C LEU A 97 -0.65 1.75 9.35
N ARG A 98 -1.01 0.99 8.31
CA ARG A 98 -2.05 1.36 7.34
C ARG A 98 -3.04 0.22 7.12
N PHE A 99 -4.19 0.56 6.53
CA PHE A 99 -5.06 -0.46 5.93
C PHE A 99 -4.22 -1.34 4.99
N GLY A 100 -4.49 -2.64 4.94
CA GLY A 100 -3.76 -3.54 4.06
C GLY A 100 -2.52 -4.20 4.69
N ASP A 101 -1.92 -3.60 5.72
CA ASP A 101 -0.74 -4.16 6.39
C ASP A 101 -1.03 -5.57 6.96
N GLN A 102 -0.08 -6.49 6.79
CA GLN A 102 -0.18 -7.83 7.35
C GLN A 102 0.64 -7.93 8.64
N LEU A 103 0.01 -8.31 9.74
CA LEU A 103 0.71 -8.58 10.99
C LEU A 103 1.24 -10.02 10.98
N LEU A 104 2.55 -10.18 11.13
CA LEU A 104 3.22 -11.49 11.16
C LEU A 104 3.42 -11.96 12.60
N THR A 105 3.89 -11.06 13.47
CA THR A 105 4.14 -11.36 14.88
C THR A 105 3.67 -10.23 15.80
N ILE A 106 3.36 -10.57 17.06
CA ILE A 106 3.20 -9.62 18.17
C ILE A 106 4.03 -10.14 19.34
N ASN A 107 5.01 -9.37 19.81
CA ASN A 107 5.93 -9.75 20.89
C ASN A 107 6.49 -11.17 20.69
N GLU A 108 7.07 -11.43 19.51
CA GLU A 108 7.67 -12.71 19.10
C GLU A 108 6.68 -13.86 18.84
N GLU A 109 5.39 -13.68 19.13
CA GLU A 109 4.35 -14.69 18.85
C GLU A 109 3.86 -14.60 17.39
N VAL A 110 3.99 -15.69 16.64
CA VAL A 110 3.53 -15.79 15.25
C VAL A 110 2.00 -15.86 15.19
N LEU A 111 1.40 -15.00 14.35
CA LEU A 111 -0.05 -14.86 14.27
C LEU A 111 -0.72 -15.78 13.23
N ALA A 112 0.04 -16.57 12.48
CA ALA A 112 -0.51 -17.44 11.45
C ALA A 112 -1.56 -18.40 12.03
N GLY A 113 -2.75 -18.41 11.41
CA GLY A 113 -3.90 -19.22 11.84
C GLY A 113 -4.68 -18.65 13.03
N TYR A 114 -4.32 -17.48 13.57
CA TYR A 114 -5.02 -16.93 14.73
C TYR A 114 -6.39 -16.36 14.34
N SER A 115 -7.33 -16.42 15.29
CA SER A 115 -8.59 -15.71 15.17
C SER A 115 -8.42 -14.23 15.52
N VAL A 116 -9.33 -13.39 15.02
CA VAL A 116 -9.37 -11.96 15.33
C VAL A 116 -9.45 -11.71 16.84
N ASP A 117 -10.25 -12.50 17.55
CA ASP A 117 -10.42 -12.38 19.01
C ASP A 117 -9.13 -12.73 19.78
N LYS A 118 -8.40 -13.75 19.31
CA LYS A 118 -7.11 -14.12 19.90
C LYS A 118 -6.10 -12.99 19.74
N VAL A 119 -6.00 -12.40 18.54
CA VAL A 119 -5.12 -11.24 18.29
C VAL A 119 -5.49 -10.05 19.16
N HIS A 120 -6.78 -9.71 19.26
CA HIS A 120 -7.23 -8.63 20.15
C HIS A 120 -6.89 -8.90 21.61
N THR A 121 -7.04 -10.14 22.07
CA THR A 121 -6.66 -10.56 23.42
C THR A 121 -5.16 -10.39 23.66
N LEU A 122 -4.31 -10.74 22.69
CA LEU A 122 -2.86 -10.54 22.77
C LEU A 122 -2.51 -9.06 22.91
N ILE A 123 -3.10 -8.18 22.09
CA ILE A 123 -2.88 -6.74 22.18
C ILE A 123 -3.34 -6.19 23.54
N VAL A 124 -4.51 -6.63 24.03
CA VAL A 124 -5.03 -6.20 25.34
C VAL A 124 -4.12 -6.66 26.48
N LYS A 125 -3.57 -7.87 26.43
CA LYS A 125 -2.66 -8.42 27.47
C LYS A 125 -1.23 -7.92 27.38
N ALA A 126 -0.80 -7.43 26.22
CA ALA A 126 0.57 -6.95 26.01
C ALA A 126 0.94 -5.79 26.96
N ASN A 127 2.24 -5.63 27.21
CA ASN A 127 2.77 -4.52 27.99
C ASN A 127 2.29 -3.18 27.39
N PRO A 128 1.69 -2.27 28.20
CA PRO A 128 1.21 -1.00 27.70
C PRO A 128 2.32 -0.11 27.12
N ASP A 129 3.56 -0.22 27.60
CA ASP A 129 4.63 0.68 27.21
C ASP A 129 5.39 0.18 25.97
N ARG A 130 5.25 -1.10 25.62
CA ARG A 130 5.98 -1.68 24.50
C ARG A 130 5.29 -2.91 23.91
N ILE A 131 4.83 -2.77 22.67
CA ILE A 131 4.30 -3.85 21.83
C ILE A 131 5.11 -3.85 20.54
N VAL A 132 5.84 -4.94 20.28
CA VAL A 132 6.65 -5.09 19.07
C VAL A 132 5.87 -5.93 18.07
N MET A 133 5.76 -5.46 16.82
CA MET A 133 5.09 -6.17 15.74
C MET A 133 6.00 -6.29 14.52
N ALA A 134 6.10 -7.47 13.93
CA ALA A 134 6.62 -7.61 12.57
C ALA A 134 5.48 -7.46 11.57
N VAL A 135 5.61 -6.54 10.62
CA VAL A 135 4.56 -6.15 9.69
C VAL A 135 5.06 -6.27 8.26
N ARG A 136 4.29 -6.91 7.39
CA ARG A 136 4.53 -6.89 5.95
C ARG A 136 3.69 -5.80 5.31
N ASP A 137 4.35 -4.90 4.59
CA ASP A 137 3.75 -3.71 3.98
C ASP A 137 2.77 -4.10 2.87
N ARG A 138 1.48 -4.01 3.16
CA ARG A 138 0.37 -3.99 2.19
C ARG A 138 0.52 -4.99 1.02
N PRO A 139 0.56 -6.31 1.27
CA PRO A 139 0.93 -7.33 0.28
C PRO A 139 -0.04 -7.51 -0.90
N PHE A 140 -1.27 -6.99 -0.81
CA PHE A 140 -2.28 -7.10 -1.87
C PHE A 140 -2.50 -5.80 -2.63
N GLU A 141 -1.80 -4.74 -2.25
CA GLU A 141 -1.94 -3.43 -2.86
C GLU A 141 -1.03 -3.29 -4.08
N ARG A 142 -1.41 -2.43 -5.01
CA ARG A 142 -0.56 -2.02 -6.11
C ARG A 142 -0.72 -0.54 -6.38
N THR A 143 0.37 0.09 -6.79
CA THR A 143 0.41 1.52 -7.08
C THR A 143 0.42 1.76 -8.58
N VAL A 144 -0.41 2.68 -9.06
CA VAL A 144 -0.48 3.08 -10.47
C VAL A 144 -0.36 4.59 -10.57
N THR A 145 0.70 5.05 -11.25
CA THR A 145 0.90 6.48 -11.53
C THR A 145 0.38 6.81 -12.93
N MET A 146 -0.36 7.92 -13.02
CA MET A 146 -1.04 8.39 -14.21
C MET A 146 -0.87 9.90 -14.36
N HIS A 147 -1.13 10.40 -15.56
CA HIS A 147 -1.06 11.81 -15.90
C HIS A 147 -2.43 12.31 -16.34
N LYS A 148 -2.84 13.47 -15.82
CA LYS A 148 -4.01 14.19 -16.30
C LYS A 148 -3.79 14.60 -17.76
N SER A 149 -4.84 14.50 -18.57
CA SER A 149 -4.86 15.09 -19.91
C SER A 149 -5.06 16.61 -19.81
N SER A 150 -5.03 17.31 -20.95
CA SER A 150 -5.34 18.74 -21.03
C SER A 150 -6.75 19.10 -20.54
N THR A 151 -7.65 18.13 -20.42
CA THR A 151 -9.00 18.31 -19.87
C THR A 151 -9.08 18.04 -18.36
N GLY A 152 -7.95 17.75 -17.70
CA GLY A 152 -7.88 17.48 -16.25
C GLY A 152 -8.19 16.03 -15.84
N HIS A 153 -8.44 15.13 -16.78
CA HIS A 153 -8.86 13.75 -16.49
C HIS A 153 -7.74 12.72 -16.70
N VAL A 154 -7.69 11.69 -15.85
CA VAL A 154 -6.80 10.52 -15.98
C VAL A 154 -7.45 9.34 -16.72
N GLY A 155 -8.79 9.29 -16.76
CA GLY A 155 -9.56 8.38 -17.60
C GLY A 155 -10.05 7.09 -16.94
N PHE A 156 -10.54 7.16 -15.69
CA PHE A 156 -11.29 6.07 -15.07
C PHE A 156 -12.55 6.61 -14.41
N ALA A 157 -13.59 5.77 -14.31
CA ALA A 157 -14.76 6.03 -13.50
C ALA A 157 -14.80 5.06 -12.31
N PHE A 158 -15.35 5.51 -11.19
CA PHE A 158 -15.49 4.70 -9.99
C PHE A 158 -16.85 4.95 -9.32
N ARG A 159 -17.29 3.99 -8.51
CA ARG A 159 -18.50 4.05 -7.69
C ARG A 159 -18.24 3.34 -6.36
N ASP A 160 -18.59 3.99 -5.25
CA ASP A 160 -18.30 3.53 -3.89
C ASP A 160 -16.80 3.19 -3.72
N GLY A 161 -15.95 4.02 -4.32
CA GLY A 161 -14.50 3.82 -4.41
C GLY A 161 -14.01 2.65 -5.28
N ARG A 162 -14.90 1.86 -5.89
CA ARG A 162 -14.55 0.77 -6.83
C ARG A 162 -14.43 1.28 -8.25
N ILE A 163 -13.35 0.94 -8.94
CA ILE A 163 -13.15 1.29 -10.36
C ILE A 163 -14.08 0.44 -11.23
N ILE A 164 -14.97 1.10 -11.99
CA ILE A 164 -16.01 0.44 -12.79
C ILE A 164 -15.72 0.45 -14.30
N SER A 165 -14.97 1.44 -14.80
CA SER A 165 -14.64 1.54 -16.22
C SER A 165 -13.40 2.39 -16.47
N LEU A 166 -12.79 2.16 -17.64
CA LEU A 166 -11.62 2.90 -18.11
C LEU A 166 -11.93 3.53 -19.46
N VAL A 167 -11.46 4.75 -19.65
CA VAL A 167 -11.56 5.47 -20.91
C VAL A 167 -10.48 4.93 -21.85
N LYS A 168 -10.87 4.58 -23.08
CA LYS A 168 -9.93 4.14 -24.12
C LYS A 168 -8.89 5.23 -24.38
N ASP A 169 -7.64 4.83 -24.63
CA ASP A 169 -6.53 5.75 -24.95
C ASP A 169 -6.26 6.80 -23.87
N SER A 170 -6.68 6.55 -22.63
CA SER A 170 -6.39 7.39 -21.47
C SER A 170 -5.11 6.99 -20.75
N SER A 171 -4.67 7.83 -19.80
CA SER A 171 -3.52 7.49 -18.95
C SER A 171 -3.82 6.26 -18.10
N ALA A 172 -5.03 6.08 -17.60
CA ALA A 172 -5.42 4.92 -16.82
C ALA A 172 -5.24 3.61 -17.60
N THR A 173 -5.74 3.56 -18.85
CA THR A 173 -5.59 2.39 -19.71
C THR A 173 -4.12 2.13 -20.08
N ARG A 174 -3.36 3.18 -20.41
CA ARG A 174 -1.93 3.05 -20.76
C ARG A 174 -1.05 2.54 -19.60
N ASN A 175 -1.40 2.87 -18.36
CA ASN A 175 -0.65 2.46 -17.17
C ASN A 175 -1.20 1.18 -16.53
N GLY A 176 -2.14 0.50 -17.19
CA GLY A 176 -2.69 -0.77 -16.71
C GLY A 176 -3.45 -0.64 -15.40
N LEU A 177 -4.20 0.46 -15.21
CA LEU A 177 -5.25 0.48 -14.18
C LEU A 177 -6.26 -0.62 -14.50
N LEU A 178 -6.85 -1.24 -13.47
CA LEU A 178 -7.76 -2.36 -13.63
C LEU A 178 -9.12 -2.01 -13.05
N VAL A 179 -10.19 -2.47 -13.70
CA VAL A 179 -11.54 -2.45 -13.14
C VAL A 179 -11.66 -3.49 -12.02
N ASP A 180 -12.73 -3.41 -11.23
CA ASP A 180 -12.99 -4.28 -10.08
C ASP A 180 -11.85 -4.27 -9.04
N HIS A 181 -11.29 -3.07 -8.88
CA HIS A 181 -10.33 -2.75 -7.83
C HIS A 181 -10.86 -1.58 -7.00
N GLN A 182 -10.62 -1.64 -5.69
CA GLN A 182 -10.95 -0.58 -4.75
C GLN A 182 -9.81 0.44 -4.68
N LEU A 183 -10.16 1.73 -4.74
CA LEU A 183 -9.25 2.83 -4.42
C LEU A 183 -8.95 2.85 -2.92
N LEU A 184 -7.68 2.81 -2.55
CA LEU A 184 -7.20 2.89 -1.17
C LEU A 184 -6.52 4.22 -0.87
N GLU A 185 -5.66 4.69 -1.76
CA GLU A 185 -4.97 5.97 -1.59
C GLU A 185 -4.96 6.78 -2.90
N VAL A 186 -4.97 8.11 -2.78
CA VAL A 186 -4.71 9.06 -3.87
C VAL A 186 -3.56 9.97 -3.45
N ASN A 187 -2.43 9.92 -4.17
CA ASN A 187 -1.18 10.61 -3.84
C ASN A 187 -0.68 10.36 -2.41
N GLY A 188 -0.92 9.14 -1.91
CA GLY A 188 -0.58 8.70 -0.55
C GLY A 188 -1.58 9.13 0.53
N GLN A 189 -2.63 9.88 0.19
CA GLN A 189 -3.74 10.14 1.11
C GLN A 189 -4.71 8.96 1.09
N ASN A 190 -4.97 8.36 2.24
CA ASN A 190 -5.96 7.29 2.37
C ASN A 190 -7.38 7.80 2.07
N VAL A 191 -8.12 7.08 1.23
CA VAL A 191 -9.51 7.39 0.83
C VAL A 191 -10.52 6.31 1.23
N VAL A 192 -10.13 5.29 2.01
CA VAL A 192 -11.00 4.19 2.44
C VAL A 192 -12.15 4.70 3.33
N GLY A 193 -13.39 4.57 2.87
CA GLY A 193 -14.58 5.04 3.61
C GLY A 193 -14.97 6.50 3.33
N ILE A 194 -14.20 7.21 2.50
CA ILE A 194 -14.56 8.51 1.96
C ILE A 194 -15.65 8.32 0.88
N LYS A 195 -16.59 9.27 0.76
CA LYS A 195 -17.65 9.21 -0.27
C LYS A 195 -17.11 9.67 -1.62
N ASP A 196 -17.65 9.14 -2.72
CA ASP A 196 -17.18 9.45 -4.07
C ASP A 196 -17.04 10.95 -4.38
N PRO A 197 -17.98 11.85 -4.01
CA PRO A 197 -17.81 13.29 -4.29
C PRO A 197 -16.60 13.91 -3.59
N GLU A 198 -16.22 13.39 -2.41
CA GLU A 198 -15.04 13.83 -1.67
C GLU A 198 -13.76 13.27 -2.32
N ILE A 199 -13.77 12.00 -2.79
CA ILE A 199 -12.65 11.40 -3.55
C ILE A 199 -12.42 12.15 -4.86
N THR A 200 -13.48 12.47 -5.60
CA THR A 200 -13.40 13.25 -6.85
C THR A 200 -12.73 14.59 -6.60
N LYS A 201 -13.08 15.30 -5.53
CA LYS A 201 -12.42 16.57 -5.16
C LYS A 201 -10.93 16.40 -4.89
N ILE A 202 -10.52 15.31 -4.22
CA ILE A 202 -9.09 15.01 -3.97
C ILE A 202 -8.35 14.79 -5.30
N ILE A 203 -8.95 14.04 -6.24
CA ILE A 203 -8.39 13.79 -7.58
C ILE A 203 -8.33 15.08 -8.40
N GLU A 204 -9.37 15.90 -8.37
CA GLU A 204 -9.43 17.19 -9.09
C GLU A 204 -8.39 18.18 -8.56
N ALA A 205 -8.24 18.28 -7.23
CA ALA A 205 -7.26 19.14 -6.58
C ALA A 205 -5.81 18.63 -6.70
N ALA A 206 -5.60 17.36 -7.06
CA ALA A 206 -4.26 16.83 -7.32
C ALA A 206 -3.60 17.53 -8.52
N GLY A 207 -2.27 17.54 -8.56
CA GLY A 207 -1.51 18.04 -9.72
C GLY A 207 -1.68 17.14 -10.96
N ASP A 208 -0.86 17.41 -11.97
CA ASP A 208 -0.91 16.67 -13.24
C ASP A 208 -0.55 15.19 -13.09
N VAL A 209 0.28 14.87 -12.09
CA VAL A 209 0.65 13.49 -11.75
C VAL A 209 -0.24 12.99 -10.62
N ILE A 210 -0.96 11.90 -10.87
CA ILE A 210 -1.79 11.21 -9.88
C ILE A 210 -1.25 9.81 -9.69
N THR A 211 -0.96 9.44 -8.45
CA THR A 211 -0.61 8.08 -8.06
C THR A 211 -1.73 7.52 -7.22
N VAL A 212 -2.36 6.43 -7.65
CA VAL A 212 -3.39 5.73 -6.88
C VAL A 212 -2.85 4.42 -6.35
N THR A 213 -3.23 4.07 -5.12
CA THR A 213 -3.01 2.74 -4.56
C THR A 213 -4.33 1.99 -4.60
N VAL A 214 -4.32 0.78 -5.14
CA VAL A 214 -5.53 -0.03 -5.35
C VAL A 214 -5.34 -1.46 -4.86
N ILE A 215 -6.45 -2.11 -4.54
CA ILE A 215 -6.52 -3.52 -4.14
C ILE A 215 -7.65 -4.21 -4.92
N PRO A 216 -7.54 -5.51 -5.27
CA PRO A 216 -8.66 -6.22 -5.87
C PRO A 216 -9.91 -6.17 -4.98
N SER A 217 -11.07 -5.89 -5.57
CA SER A 217 -12.30 -5.65 -4.81
C SER A 217 -12.72 -6.85 -3.96
N PHE A 218 -12.50 -8.07 -4.42
CA PHE A 218 -12.80 -9.26 -3.62
C PHE A 218 -11.98 -9.31 -2.31
N VAL A 219 -10.70 -8.93 -2.34
CA VAL A 219 -9.87 -8.90 -1.13
C VAL A 219 -10.38 -7.82 -0.19
N TYR A 220 -10.67 -6.63 -0.72
CA TYR A 220 -11.23 -5.52 0.05
C TYR A 220 -12.55 -5.90 0.73
N ASP A 221 -13.49 -6.49 0.00
CA ASP A 221 -14.79 -6.91 0.51
C ASP A 221 -14.64 -7.92 1.67
N HIS A 222 -13.66 -8.84 1.57
CA HIS A 222 -13.31 -9.76 2.65
C HIS A 222 -12.69 -9.05 3.87
N MET A 223 -11.84 -8.04 3.65
CA MET A 223 -11.23 -7.23 4.72
C MET A 223 -12.26 -6.44 5.50
N ILE A 224 -13.20 -5.78 4.82
CA ILE A 224 -14.20 -4.93 5.48
C ILE A 224 -15.48 -5.65 5.91
N LYS A 225 -15.59 -6.97 5.69
CA LYS A 225 -16.80 -7.77 5.96
C LYS A 225 -17.45 -7.52 7.34
N HIS A 226 -16.65 -7.32 8.38
CA HIS A 226 -17.12 -7.08 9.76
C HIS A 226 -16.92 -5.63 10.24
N THR A 227 -16.64 -4.71 9.33
CA THR A 227 -16.37 -3.30 9.61
C THR A 227 -17.35 -2.43 8.83
N SER A 228 -18.19 -1.67 9.53
CA SER A 228 -19.20 -0.84 8.88
C SER A 228 -18.59 0.38 8.18
N GLY A 229 -19.17 0.77 7.04
CA GLY A 229 -18.72 1.95 6.29
C GLY A 229 -18.76 3.25 7.11
N GLY A 230 -19.76 3.40 7.99
CA GLY A 230 -19.84 4.54 8.91
C GLY A 230 -18.69 4.58 9.93
N MET A 231 -18.19 3.41 10.36
CA MET A 231 -17.03 3.33 11.24
C MET A 231 -15.74 3.70 10.49
N LEU A 232 -15.56 3.20 9.26
CA LEU A 232 -14.43 3.56 8.41
C LEU A 232 -14.38 5.08 8.22
N LYS A 233 -15.49 5.69 7.77
CA LYS A 233 -15.55 7.15 7.57
C LYS A 233 -15.19 7.97 8.82
N LYS A 234 -15.58 7.51 10.00
CA LYS A 234 -15.44 8.29 11.24
C LYS A 234 -14.07 8.13 11.89
N LEU A 235 -13.50 6.92 11.84
CA LEU A 235 -12.32 6.58 12.63
C LEU A 235 -11.06 6.45 11.81
N MET A 236 -11.16 6.10 10.52
CA MET A 236 -9.99 5.84 9.69
C MET A 236 -9.08 7.06 9.61
N ASP A 237 -7.77 6.82 9.67
CA ASP A 237 -6.79 7.87 9.43
C ASP A 237 -6.71 8.22 7.94
N HIS A 238 -6.97 9.49 7.63
CA HIS A 238 -6.92 10.08 6.30
C HIS A 238 -5.80 11.12 6.17
N SER A 239 -4.87 11.13 7.14
CA SER A 239 -3.71 11.99 7.11
C SER A 239 -2.84 11.72 5.88
N ILE A 240 -2.17 12.78 5.41
CA ILE A 240 -1.20 12.67 4.32
C ILE A 240 0.16 12.38 4.96
N PRO A 241 0.87 11.31 4.57
CA PRO A 241 2.18 11.00 5.12
C PRO A 241 3.19 12.12 4.85
N ASP A 242 3.95 12.50 5.87
CA ASP A 242 5.13 13.34 5.74
C ASP A 242 6.27 12.56 5.04
N ILE A 243 7.06 13.25 4.23
CA ILE A 243 8.21 12.71 3.46
C ILE A 243 9.41 13.63 3.57
#